data_AF-A0A1U7P4Y2-F1
#
_entry.id   AF-A0A1U7P4Y2-F1
#
_cell.length_a   1.000
_cell.length_b   1.000
_cell.length_c   1.000
_cell.angle_alpha   90.00
_cell.angle_beta   90.00
_cell.angle_gamma   90.00
#
_symmetry.space_group_name_H-M   'P 1'
#
loop_
_entity.id
_entity.type
_entity.pdbx_description
1 polymer ?
#
loop_
_entity_poly.entity_id
_entity_poly.type
_entity_poly.pdbx_seq_one_letter_code
_entity_poly.pdbx_strand_id
1 'polypeptide(L)'
;MATRQDNADALNALLGVQIDATQREPLAPVLEEWAKRAETEPDAVKLEILTSQLEDRLGIEIPEGQTADQLAEWLANEDDDAVVAAITGEEPEPDDELLTLIVQVSEKVAAYGGTYTDPDQPEGHRVIGGGPVRVAPTALINAGLKNGTLTESE
;
A
#
# COMPACT_ATOMS: atom_id res chain seq x y z
N MET A 1 -29.16 0.91 -23.02
CA MET A 1 -28.19 0.18 -22.19
C MET A 1 -28.06 0.94 -20.90
N ALA A 2 -28.10 0.26 -19.75
CA ALA A 2 -27.80 0.88 -18.47
C ALA A 2 -26.32 1.32 -18.45
N THR A 3 -26.03 2.46 -17.81
CA THR A 3 -24.66 2.95 -17.65
C THR A 3 -23.95 2.20 -16.52
N ARG A 4 -22.61 2.35 -16.41
CA ARG A 4 -21.86 1.79 -15.25
C ARG A 4 -22.44 2.28 -13.93
N GLN A 5 -22.78 3.56 -13.85
CA GLN A 5 -23.37 4.17 -12.67
C GLN A 5 -24.73 3.54 -12.36
N ASP A 6 -25.61 3.39 -13.37
CA ASP A 6 -26.93 2.78 -13.16
C ASP A 6 -26.82 1.34 -12.63
N ASN A 7 -25.87 0.56 -13.13
CA ASN A 7 -25.63 -0.81 -12.66
C ASN A 7 -25.04 -0.84 -11.24
N ALA A 8 -24.10 0.05 -10.93
CA ALA A 8 -23.52 0.18 -9.59
C ALA A 8 -24.59 0.60 -8.56
N ASP A 9 -25.45 1.56 -8.91
CA ASP A 9 -26.54 2.01 -8.04
C ASP A 9 -27.57 0.89 -7.82
N ALA A 10 -27.88 0.10 -8.85
CA ALA A 10 -28.78 -1.05 -8.73
C ALA A 10 -28.19 -2.14 -7.82
N LEU A 11 -26.90 -2.46 -7.96
CA LEU A 11 -26.20 -3.41 -7.10
C LEU A 11 -26.12 -2.93 -5.65
N ASN A 12 -25.88 -1.63 -5.44
CA ASN A 12 -25.91 -1.02 -4.11
C ASN A 12 -27.31 -1.13 -3.48
N ALA A 13 -28.36 -0.81 -4.23
CA ALA A 13 -29.73 -0.91 -3.73
C ALA A 13 -30.15 -2.35 -3.40
N LEU A 14 -29.67 -3.34 -4.15
CA LEU A 14 -30.02 -4.76 -3.98
C LEU A 14 -29.17 -5.45 -2.90
N LEU A 15 -27.87 -5.18 -2.86
CA LEU A 15 -26.90 -5.96 -2.08
C LEU A 15 -26.28 -5.16 -0.92
N GLY A 16 -26.50 -3.84 -0.87
CA GLY A 16 -25.93 -2.94 0.13
C GLY A 16 -24.42 -2.77 -0.01
N VAL A 17 -23.85 -3.03 -1.19
CA VAL A 17 -22.42 -2.87 -1.48
C VAL A 17 -22.15 -1.54 -2.18
N GLN A 18 -21.17 -0.80 -1.69
CA GLN A 18 -20.67 0.37 -2.40
C GLN A 18 -19.72 -0.10 -3.50
N ILE A 19 -19.96 0.38 -4.73
CA ILE A 19 -19.09 0.16 -5.87
C ILE A 19 -18.72 1.53 -6.41
N ASP A 20 -17.42 1.84 -6.46
CA ASP A 20 -16.95 3.06 -7.09
C ASP A 20 -16.97 2.91 -8.62
N ALA A 21 -18.02 3.43 -9.25
CA ALA A 21 -18.18 3.39 -10.70
C ALA A 21 -17.18 4.30 -11.46
N THR A 22 -16.38 5.11 -10.75
CA THR A 22 -15.33 5.97 -11.32
C THR A 22 -14.00 5.23 -11.49
N GLN A 23 -13.82 4.11 -10.78
CA GLN A 23 -12.68 3.21 -10.93
C GLN A 23 -12.62 2.61 -12.35
N ARG A 24 -11.42 2.24 -12.81
CA ARG A 24 -11.24 1.65 -14.14
C ARG A 24 -11.89 0.27 -14.24
N GLU A 25 -11.84 -0.48 -13.15
CA GLU A 25 -12.47 -1.78 -12.98
C GLU A 25 -13.45 -1.72 -11.80
N PRO A 26 -14.49 -2.56 -11.77
CA PRO A 26 -14.89 -3.56 -12.77
C PRO A 26 -15.54 -2.93 -14.01
N LEU A 27 -15.29 -3.52 -15.20
CA LEU A 27 -15.78 -3.00 -16.48
C LEU A 27 -17.32 -3.00 -16.57
N ALA A 28 -17.87 -2.17 -17.45
CA ALA A 28 -19.33 -2.04 -17.64
C ALA A 28 -20.07 -3.37 -17.90
N PRO A 29 -19.55 -4.30 -18.74
CA PRO A 29 -20.21 -5.58 -18.96
C PRO A 29 -20.25 -6.46 -17.70
N VAL A 30 -19.22 -6.40 -16.85
CA VAL A 30 -19.15 -7.15 -15.59
C VAL A 30 -20.22 -6.65 -14.62
N LEU A 31 -20.35 -5.33 -14.48
CA LEU A 31 -21.41 -4.72 -13.68
C LEU A 31 -22.82 -5.09 -14.17
N GLU A 32 -23.02 -5.16 -15.50
CA GLU A 32 -24.30 -5.57 -16.07
C GLU A 32 -24.62 -7.05 -15.79
N GLU A 33 -23.60 -7.92 -15.85
CA GLU A 33 -23.73 -9.34 -15.55
C GLU A 33 -24.06 -9.56 -14.07
N TRP A 34 -23.35 -8.90 -13.17
CA TRP A 34 -23.66 -8.93 -11.74
C TRP A 34 -25.05 -8.40 -11.44
N ALA A 35 -25.47 -7.29 -12.04
CA ALA A 35 -26.81 -6.75 -11.84
C ALA A 35 -27.90 -7.75 -12.24
N LYS A 36 -27.70 -8.52 -13.32
CA LYS A 36 -28.62 -9.59 -13.73
C LYS A 36 -28.62 -10.77 -12.76
N ARG A 37 -27.43 -11.21 -12.31
CA ARG A 37 -27.29 -12.36 -11.39
C ARG A 37 -27.74 -12.04 -9.97
N ALA A 38 -27.66 -10.78 -9.54
CA ALA A 38 -28.03 -10.35 -8.19
C ALA A 38 -29.49 -10.66 -7.84
N GLU A 39 -30.37 -10.75 -8.83
CA GLU A 39 -31.78 -11.11 -8.62
C GLU A 39 -31.97 -12.59 -8.22
N THR A 40 -31.08 -13.48 -8.68
CA THR A 40 -31.18 -14.94 -8.46
C THR A 40 -30.14 -15.46 -7.47
N GLU A 41 -28.99 -14.80 -7.39
CA GLU A 41 -27.81 -15.21 -6.64
C GLU A 41 -27.19 -14.03 -5.87
N PRO A 42 -27.96 -13.31 -5.02
CA PRO A 42 -27.51 -12.08 -4.38
C PRO A 42 -26.25 -12.27 -3.53
N ASP A 43 -26.16 -13.37 -2.78
CA ASP A 43 -25.02 -13.64 -1.90
C ASP A 43 -23.74 -13.94 -2.68
N ALA A 44 -23.85 -14.69 -3.79
CA ALA A 44 -22.71 -15.01 -4.65
C ALA A 44 -22.19 -13.76 -5.37
N VAL A 45 -23.11 -12.94 -5.90
CA VAL A 45 -22.73 -11.67 -6.54
C VAL A 45 -22.12 -10.71 -5.52
N LYS A 46 -22.66 -10.65 -4.30
CA LYS A 46 -22.08 -9.82 -3.22
C LYS A 46 -20.65 -10.27 -2.91
N LEU A 47 -20.40 -11.57 -2.78
CA LEU A 47 -19.06 -12.12 -2.60
C LEU A 47 -18.13 -11.74 -3.75
N GLU A 48 -18.54 -11.96 -5.00
CA GLU A 48 -17.72 -11.61 -6.18
C GLU A 48 -17.36 -10.13 -6.22
N ILE A 49 -18.30 -9.25 -5.88
CA ILE A 49 -18.06 -7.80 -5.82
C ILE A 49 -17.03 -7.45 -4.75
N LEU A 50 -17.19 -7.99 -3.53
CA LEU A 50 -16.29 -7.69 -2.42
C LEU A 50 -14.89 -8.26 -2.67
N THR A 51 -14.80 -9.48 -3.20
CA THR A 51 -13.54 -10.09 -3.62
C THR A 51 -12.85 -9.22 -4.67
N SER A 52 -13.55 -8.86 -5.75
CA SER A 52 -12.96 -8.05 -6.82
C SER A 52 -12.46 -6.69 -6.32
N GLN A 53 -13.16 -6.04 -5.39
CA GLN A 53 -12.70 -4.77 -4.81
C GLN A 53 -11.46 -4.95 -3.93
N LEU A 54 -11.38 -6.06 -3.19
CA LEU A 54 -10.25 -6.33 -2.31
C LEU A 54 -9.00 -6.72 -3.13
N GLU A 55 -9.18 -7.49 -4.21
CA GLU A 55 -8.11 -7.82 -5.16
C GLU A 55 -7.58 -6.58 -5.87
N ASP A 56 -8.46 -5.68 -6.33
CA ASP A 56 -8.05 -4.42 -6.97
C ASP A 56 -7.30 -3.50 -5.99
N ARG A 57 -7.73 -3.46 -4.73
CA ARG A 57 -7.09 -2.67 -3.67
C ARG A 57 -5.71 -3.22 -3.30
N LEU A 58 -5.61 -4.53 -3.03
CA LEU A 58 -4.40 -5.16 -2.49
C LEU A 58 -3.43 -5.67 -3.55
N GLY A 59 -3.89 -5.85 -4.80
CA GLY A 59 -3.09 -6.40 -5.89
C GLY A 59 -2.75 -7.90 -5.72
N ILE A 60 -3.49 -8.64 -4.89
CA ILE A 60 -3.31 -10.08 -4.64
C ILE A 60 -4.58 -10.85 -5.02
N GLU A 61 -4.46 -12.15 -5.27
CA GLU A 61 -5.60 -13.06 -5.48
C GLU A 61 -6.16 -13.51 -4.13
N ILE A 62 -7.47 -13.38 -3.92
CA ILE A 62 -8.10 -13.78 -2.66
C ILE A 62 -8.48 -15.26 -2.72
N PRO A 63 -8.02 -16.11 -1.79
CA PRO A 63 -8.36 -17.53 -1.78
C PRO A 63 -9.86 -17.76 -1.60
N GLU A 64 -10.39 -18.78 -2.27
CA GLU A 64 -11.79 -19.17 -2.16
C GLU A 64 -12.16 -19.61 -0.73
N GLY A 65 -13.44 -19.45 -0.37
CA GLY A 65 -13.99 -19.89 0.92
C GLY A 65 -14.17 -18.79 1.96
N GLN A 66 -13.84 -17.54 1.62
CA GLN A 66 -14.11 -16.39 2.48
C GLN A 66 -15.59 -16.03 2.46
N THR A 67 -16.07 -15.51 3.59
CA THR A 67 -17.44 -15.02 3.74
C THR A 67 -17.53 -13.54 3.38
N ALA A 68 -18.73 -13.09 2.98
CA ALA A 68 -18.96 -11.68 2.64
C ALA A 68 -18.66 -10.74 3.82
N ASP A 69 -18.90 -11.20 5.05
CA ASP A 69 -18.60 -10.43 6.25
C ASP A 69 -17.09 -10.27 6.47
N GLN A 70 -16.29 -11.32 6.24
CA GLN A 70 -14.82 -11.24 6.30
C GLN A 70 -14.26 -10.28 5.25
N LEU A 71 -14.75 -10.36 4.00
CA LEU A 71 -14.30 -9.47 2.94
C LEU A 71 -14.68 -8.01 3.22
N ALA A 72 -15.88 -7.78 3.78
CA ALA A 72 -16.31 -6.44 4.18
C ALA A 72 -15.49 -5.88 5.34
N GLU A 73 -15.12 -6.71 6.32
CA GLU A 73 -14.22 -6.35 7.41
C GLU A 73 -12.83 -5.95 6.90
N TRP A 74 -12.27 -6.73 5.97
CA TRP A 74 -10.99 -6.43 5.32
C TRP A 74 -11.03 -5.16 4.47
N LEU A 75 -12.09 -4.95 3.70
CA LEU A 75 -12.28 -3.70 2.94
C LEU A 75 -12.43 -2.47 3.85
N ALA A 76 -12.96 -2.64 5.07
CA ALA A 76 -13.10 -1.56 6.04
C ALA A 76 -11.81 -1.28 6.83
N ASN A 77 -10.85 -2.22 6.87
CA ASN A 77 -9.56 -2.00 7.50
C ASN A 77 -8.70 -1.08 6.61
N GLU A 78 -8.06 -0.05 7.17
CA GLU A 78 -7.19 0.88 6.44
C GLU A 78 -5.73 0.38 6.33
N ASP A 79 -5.37 -0.66 7.09
CA ASP A 79 -4.05 -1.28 7.10
C ASP A 79 -3.99 -2.45 6.09
N ASP A 80 -3.52 -2.15 4.88
CA ASP A 80 -3.39 -3.13 3.80
C ASP A 80 -2.48 -4.31 4.19
N ASP A 81 -1.38 -4.04 4.89
CA ASP A 81 -0.41 -5.08 5.29
C ASP A 81 -1.03 -6.06 6.29
N ALA A 82 -1.78 -5.56 7.26
CA ALA A 82 -2.51 -6.41 8.21
C ALA A 82 -3.57 -7.27 7.52
N VAL A 83 -4.23 -6.73 6.49
CA VAL A 83 -5.23 -7.46 5.71
C VAL A 83 -4.58 -8.55 4.86
N VAL A 84 -3.51 -8.21 4.11
CA VAL A 84 -2.74 -9.19 3.32
C VAL A 84 -2.28 -10.33 4.22
N ALA A 85 -1.73 -10.01 5.39
CA ALA A 85 -1.26 -11.02 6.33
C ALA A 85 -2.38 -11.93 6.87
N ALA A 86 -3.57 -11.36 7.12
CA ALA A 86 -4.75 -12.13 7.52
C ALA A 86 -5.23 -13.07 6.40
N ILE A 87 -5.03 -12.71 5.13
CA ILE A 87 -5.46 -13.49 3.96
C ILE A 87 -4.47 -14.61 3.64
N THR A 88 -3.18 -14.29 3.54
CA THR A 88 -2.14 -15.23 3.09
C THR A 88 -1.64 -16.11 4.24
N GLY A 89 -1.81 -15.66 5.49
CA GLY A 89 -1.18 -16.28 6.65
C GLY A 89 0.34 -16.10 6.67
N GLU A 90 0.90 -15.33 5.73
CA GLU A 90 2.24 -14.78 5.84
C GLU A 90 2.13 -13.56 6.74
N GLU A 91 2.79 -13.60 7.90
CA GLU A 91 3.12 -12.34 8.58
C GLU A 91 3.75 -11.41 7.54
N PRO A 92 3.38 -10.12 7.49
CA PRO A 92 4.02 -9.22 6.55
C PRO A 92 5.52 -9.39 6.77
N GLU A 93 6.27 -9.73 5.72
CA GLU A 93 7.72 -9.73 5.85
C GLU A 93 8.06 -8.38 6.47
N PRO A 94 8.72 -8.34 7.65
CA PRO A 94 8.99 -7.09 8.30
C PRO A 94 9.69 -6.25 7.27
N ASP A 95 9.01 -5.17 6.83
CA ASP A 95 9.43 -4.26 5.77
C ASP A 95 10.94 -4.11 5.92
N ASP A 96 11.71 -4.83 5.07
CA ASP A 96 13.09 -5.29 5.33
C ASP A 96 13.75 -4.21 6.18
N GLU A 97 14.01 -4.44 7.48
CA GLU A 97 14.62 -3.41 8.35
C GLU A 97 15.84 -2.92 7.57
N LEU A 98 15.71 -1.76 6.91
CA LEU A 98 16.52 -1.39 5.75
C LEU A 98 17.92 -1.10 6.26
N LEU A 99 18.72 -2.13 6.56
CA LEU A 99 19.91 -2.13 7.43
C LEU A 99 20.33 -0.71 7.77
N THR A 100 19.63 -0.09 8.73
CA THR A 100 19.69 1.37 8.80
C THR A 100 20.99 1.74 9.46
N LEU A 101 21.77 2.60 8.82
CA LEU A 101 23.00 3.12 9.38
C LEU A 101 22.68 4.37 10.17
N ILE A 102 23.29 4.52 11.35
CA ILE A 102 23.30 5.80 12.05
C ILE A 102 24.54 6.53 11.55
N VAL A 103 24.34 7.62 10.83
CA VAL A 103 25.43 8.41 10.24
C VAL A 103 25.30 9.87 10.62
N GLN A 104 26.42 10.57 10.65
CA GLN A 104 26.48 12.02 10.83
C GLN A 104 27.48 12.64 9.86
N VAL A 105 27.31 13.94 9.57
CA VAL A 105 28.32 14.71 8.83
C VAL A 105 29.61 14.73 9.66
N SER A 106 30.73 14.43 9.02
CA SER A 106 32.02 14.38 9.72
C SER A 106 32.34 15.74 10.36
N GLU A 107 32.93 15.73 11.56
CA GLU A 107 33.25 16.94 12.31
C GLU A 107 34.08 17.94 11.49
N LYS A 108 34.95 17.43 10.60
CA LYS A 108 35.75 18.24 9.69
C LYS A 108 34.88 19.02 8.71
N VAL A 109 33.82 18.43 8.16
CA VAL A 109 32.91 19.09 7.21
C VAL A 109 31.93 20.00 7.95
N ALA A 110 31.40 19.52 9.09
CA ALA A 110 30.53 20.30 9.95
C ALA A 110 31.20 21.57 10.49
N ALA A 111 32.50 21.56 10.80
CA ALA A 111 33.25 22.72 11.27
C ALA A 111 33.29 23.89 10.26
N TYR A 112 33.11 23.62 8.97
CA TYR A 112 33.00 24.64 7.92
C TYR A 112 31.54 24.94 7.51
N GLY A 113 30.56 24.44 8.26
CA GLY A 113 29.14 24.61 7.95
C GLY A 113 28.65 23.74 6.78
N GLY A 114 29.40 22.71 6.40
CA GLY A 114 28.99 21.79 5.36
C GLY A 114 27.87 20.86 5.82
N THR A 115 26.95 20.54 4.90
CA THR A 115 25.88 19.56 5.10
C THR A 115 26.01 18.42 4.11
N TYR A 116 25.41 17.28 4.43
CA TYR A 116 25.27 16.18 3.49
C TYR A 116 23.79 16.02 3.11
N THR A 117 23.49 15.76 1.85
CA THR A 117 22.10 15.55 1.43
C THR A 117 22.07 14.49 0.36
N ASP A 118 21.30 13.45 0.63
CA ASP A 118 20.99 12.42 -0.34
C ASP A 118 19.59 12.69 -0.91
N PRO A 119 19.47 13.11 -2.19
CA PRO A 119 18.17 13.35 -2.80
C PRO A 119 17.32 12.08 -2.90
N ASP A 120 17.95 10.90 -2.89
CA ASP A 120 17.27 9.61 -2.94
C ASP A 120 16.65 9.25 -1.56
N GLN A 121 17.00 10.00 -0.51
CA GLN A 121 16.33 9.92 0.80
C GLN A 121 15.11 10.86 0.85
N PRO A 122 14.00 10.43 1.50
CA PRO A 122 12.90 11.32 1.84
C PRO A 122 13.38 12.48 2.73
N GLU A 123 12.69 13.63 2.69
CA GLU A 123 13.17 14.87 3.32
C GLU A 123 13.47 14.73 4.83
N GLY A 124 12.67 13.96 5.57
CA GLY A 124 12.84 13.70 7.00
C GLY A 124 13.98 12.73 7.37
N HIS A 125 14.59 12.06 6.38
CA HIS A 125 15.62 11.03 6.58
C HIS A 125 16.98 11.44 5.99
N ARG A 126 17.14 12.69 5.56
CA ARG A 126 18.41 13.23 5.03
C ARG A 126 19.36 13.63 6.17
N VAL A 127 20.66 13.47 5.95
CA VAL A 127 21.71 13.80 6.94
C VAL A 127 22.05 15.30 6.93
N ILE A 128 21.10 16.13 7.31
CA ILE A 128 21.24 17.59 7.26
C ILE A 128 21.74 18.11 8.61
N GLY A 129 23.06 18.26 8.76
CA GLY A 129 23.68 18.89 9.93
C GLY A 129 24.62 17.97 10.71
N GLY A 130 25.03 18.41 11.91
CA GLY A 130 26.08 17.75 12.71
C GLY A 130 25.62 16.66 13.68
N GLY A 131 24.32 16.36 13.74
CA GLY A 131 23.79 15.31 14.61
C GLY A 131 23.65 13.96 13.89
N PRO A 132 23.68 12.83 14.62
CA PRO A 132 23.44 11.51 14.05
C PRO A 132 21.99 11.35 13.58
N VAL A 133 21.84 10.76 12.39
CA VAL A 133 20.56 10.47 11.74
C VAL A 133 20.57 9.03 11.25
N ARG A 134 19.44 8.33 11.44
CA ARG A 134 19.23 6.98 10.93
C ARG A 134 18.79 7.03 9.46
N VAL A 135 19.55 6.38 8.58
CA VAL A 135 19.35 6.43 7.12
C VAL A 135 19.47 5.05 6.46
N ALA A 136 18.87 4.89 5.29
CA ALA A 136 19.08 3.70 4.46
C ALA A 136 20.44 3.75 3.72
N PRO A 137 21.09 2.60 3.47
CA PRO A 137 22.42 2.53 2.86
C PRO A 137 22.37 2.70 1.32
N THR A 138 22.14 3.91 0.84
CA THR A 138 22.14 4.22 -0.60
C THR A 138 23.58 4.28 -1.17
N ALA A 139 23.70 4.32 -2.50
CA ALA A 139 24.98 4.51 -3.17
C ALA A 139 25.66 5.83 -2.76
N LEU A 140 24.88 6.90 -2.55
CA LEU A 140 25.38 8.18 -2.09
C LEU A 140 25.86 8.10 -0.64
N ILE A 141 25.06 7.56 0.29
CA ILE A 141 25.49 7.37 1.69
C ILE A 141 26.81 6.58 1.76
N ASN A 142 26.91 5.47 1.03
CA ASN A 142 28.13 4.66 0.95
C ASN A 142 29.32 5.45 0.37
N ALA A 143 29.10 6.30 -0.64
CA ALA A 143 30.14 7.18 -1.16
C ALA A 143 30.57 8.25 -0.14
N GLY A 144 29.62 8.80 0.62
CA GLY A 144 29.85 9.75 1.70
C GLY A 144 30.67 9.16 2.85
N LEU A 145 30.40 7.90 3.22
CA LEU A 145 31.21 7.16 4.20
C LEU A 145 32.63 6.91 3.65
N LYS A 146 32.73 6.45 2.40
CA LYS A 146 34.03 6.15 1.77
C LYS A 146 34.92 7.38 1.58
N ASN A 147 34.33 8.55 1.30
CA ASN A 147 35.07 9.80 1.09
C ASN A 147 35.30 10.59 2.39
N GLY A 148 34.74 10.15 3.52
CA GLY A 148 34.89 10.78 4.83
C GLY A 148 34.03 12.03 5.04
N THR A 149 33.03 12.27 4.19
CA THR A 149 32.04 13.33 4.39
C THR A 149 31.00 12.92 5.44
N LEU A 150 30.71 11.62 5.52
CA LEU A 150 29.90 10.99 6.56
C LEU A 150 30.79 10.11 7.44
N THR A 151 30.36 9.92 8.68
CA THR A 151 30.92 8.95 9.63
C THR A 151 29.79 8.15 10.27
N GLU A 152 30.00 6.84 10.43
CA GLU A 152 29.11 5.99 11.23
C GLU A 152 29.17 6.43 12.70
N SER A 153 28.01 6.53 13.34
CA SER A 153 27.86 6.78 14.77
C SER A 153 27.27 5.52 15.41
N GLU A 154 27.77 5.19 16.60
CA GLU A 154 27.13 4.19 17.48
C GLU A 154 25.85 4.75 18.11
#